data_AF-A0A8T6U5J6-F1
#
_entry.id   AF-A0A8T6U5J6-F1
#
_cell.length_a   1.000
_cell.length_b   1.000
_cell.length_c   1.000
_cell.angle_alpha   90.00
_cell.angle_beta   90.00
_cell.angle_gamma   90.00
#
_symmetry.space_group_name_H-M   'P 1'
#
loop_
_entity.id
_entity.type
_entity.pdbx_description
1 polymer ?
#
loop_
_entity_poly.entity_id
_entity_poly.type
_entity_poly.pdbx_seq_one_letter_code
_entity_poly.pdbx_strand_id
1 'polypeptide(L)'
;FYYTWAADFIEGPDYPTVASELDRIAKDEFEHLSELADRILELGGEPERDLEDLQKIANCKKVVFPKNERDLEGVLNAVAEAEGCAIEVYNKLLKKVSACYDKDVRTFHLIEHILSEEIQHEEAFENLLEKKRK
;
A
#
# COMPACT_ATOMS: atom_id res chain seq x y z
N PHE A 1 1.25 8.31 1.59
CA PHE A 1 0.66 9.60 1.14
C PHE A 1 -0.85 9.51 0.92
N TYR A 2 -1.33 8.69 -0.02
CA TYR A 2 -2.77 8.63 -0.36
C TYR A 2 -3.68 8.30 0.82
N TYR A 3 -3.23 7.43 1.71
CA TYR A 3 -4.01 6.89 2.82
C TYR A 3 -4.21 7.93 3.92
N THR A 4 -3.13 8.57 4.36
CA THR A 4 -3.19 9.73 5.27
C THR A 4 -4.08 10.83 4.68
N TRP A 5 -3.91 11.13 3.39
CA TRP A 5 -4.72 12.17 2.76
C TRP A 5 -6.21 11.79 2.74
N ALA A 6 -6.54 10.54 2.41
CA ALA A 6 -7.90 10.03 2.50
C ALA A 6 -8.46 10.10 3.91
N ALA A 7 -7.70 9.70 4.93
CA ALA A 7 -8.12 9.79 6.32
C ALA A 7 -8.48 11.23 6.74
N ASP A 8 -7.71 12.22 6.24
CA ASP A 8 -7.91 13.63 6.56
C ASP A 8 -9.14 14.27 5.87
N PHE A 9 -9.47 13.87 4.63
CA PHE A 9 -10.54 14.54 3.88
C PHE A 9 -11.91 13.87 3.97
N ILE A 10 -12.01 12.59 4.35
CA ILE A 10 -13.30 11.89 4.36
C ILE A 10 -14.27 12.42 5.43
N GLU A 11 -15.56 12.41 5.11
CA GLU A 11 -16.62 12.91 5.97
C GLU A 11 -17.80 11.92 6.11
N GLY A 12 -18.67 12.17 7.10
CA GLY A 12 -19.94 11.47 7.27
C GLY A 12 -20.04 10.68 8.58
N PRO A 13 -21.18 10.09 8.92
CA PRO A 13 -21.38 9.48 10.24
C PRO A 13 -20.43 8.30 10.55
N ASP A 14 -20.05 7.52 9.53
CA ASP A 14 -19.19 6.33 9.70
C ASP A 14 -17.71 6.61 9.47
N TYR A 15 -17.34 7.84 9.13
CA TYR A 15 -15.96 8.20 8.78
C TYR A 15 -14.92 7.84 9.86
N PRO A 16 -15.19 7.92 11.19
CA PRO A 16 -14.12 7.71 12.18
C PRO A 16 -13.51 6.31 12.12
N THR A 17 -14.31 5.30 11.75
CA THR A 17 -13.81 3.93 11.62
C THR A 17 -12.91 3.80 10.39
N VAL A 18 -13.33 4.39 9.26
CA VAL A 18 -12.58 4.35 8.00
C VAL A 18 -11.28 5.15 8.11
N ALA A 19 -11.35 6.35 8.69
CA ALA A 19 -10.18 7.20 8.90
C ALA A 19 -9.14 6.51 9.81
N SER A 20 -9.60 5.89 10.90
CA SER A 20 -8.70 5.18 11.82
C SER A 20 -7.98 4.00 11.14
N GLU A 21 -8.65 3.27 10.24
CA GLU A 21 -8.02 2.16 9.52
C GLU A 21 -7.03 2.68 8.46
N LEU A 22 -7.42 3.72 7.70
CA LEU A 22 -6.53 4.39 6.75
C LEU A 22 -5.27 4.94 7.43
N ASP A 23 -5.40 5.56 8.61
CA ASP A 23 -4.26 6.09 9.38
C ASP A 23 -3.34 5.00 9.93
N ARG A 24 -3.90 3.83 10.27
CA ARG A 24 -3.11 2.67 10.68
C ARG A 24 -2.27 2.17 9.51
N ILE A 25 -2.94 1.83 8.41
CA ILE A 25 -2.30 1.31 7.20
C ILE A 25 -1.30 2.33 6.63
N ALA A 26 -1.61 3.64 6.67
CA ALA A 26 -0.67 4.68 6.23
C ALA A 26 0.67 4.67 6.97
N LYS A 27 0.72 4.19 8.23
CA LYS A 27 1.98 4.06 8.99
C LYS A 27 2.76 2.84 8.53
N ASP A 28 2.06 1.73 8.32
CA ASP A 28 2.63 0.48 7.81
C ASP A 28 3.22 0.72 6.41
N GLU A 29 2.51 1.42 5.52
CA GLU A 29 3.02 1.86 4.21
C GLU A 29 4.28 2.73 4.28
N PHE A 30 4.38 3.57 5.32
CA PHE A 30 5.57 4.41 5.51
C PHE A 30 6.76 3.60 6.06
N GLU A 31 6.47 2.59 6.88
CA GLU A 31 7.46 1.59 7.31
C GLU A 31 7.96 0.80 6.10
N HIS A 32 7.08 0.23 5.27
CA HIS A 32 7.44 -0.46 4.03
C HIS A 32 8.37 0.37 3.14
N LEU A 33 8.03 1.65 2.95
CA LEU A 33 8.86 2.60 2.18
C LEU A 33 10.27 2.72 2.77
N SER A 34 10.37 2.84 4.09
CA SER A 34 11.64 3.01 4.80
C SER A 34 12.49 1.74 4.71
N GLU A 35 11.89 0.57 4.94
CA GLU A 35 12.57 -0.72 4.84
C GLU A 35 13.11 -1.00 3.43
N LEU A 36 12.32 -0.68 2.40
CA LEU A 36 12.73 -0.82 1.00
C LEU A 36 13.86 0.15 0.64
N ALA A 37 13.78 1.41 1.09
CA ALA A 37 14.83 2.38 0.86
C ALA A 37 16.17 1.93 1.48
N ASP A 38 16.13 1.46 2.73
CA ASP A 38 17.29 0.90 3.43
C ASP A 38 17.84 -0.31 2.68
N ARG A 39 16.97 -1.22 2.24
CA ARG A 39 17.41 -2.42 1.51
C ARG A 39 18.06 -2.09 0.16
N ILE A 40 17.54 -1.09 -0.56
CA ILE A 40 18.13 -0.63 -1.82
C ILE A 40 19.54 -0.09 -1.59
N LEU A 41 19.74 0.71 -0.52
CA LEU A 41 21.05 1.28 -0.18
C LEU A 41 22.08 0.20 0.18
N GLU A 42 21.67 -0.80 0.97
CA GLU A 42 22.55 -1.92 1.35
C GLU A 42 23.01 -2.77 0.16
N LEU A 43 22.17 -2.88 -0.87
CA LEU A 43 22.51 -3.52 -2.13
C LEU A 43 23.40 -2.65 -3.04
N GLY A 44 23.76 -1.45 -2.58
CA GLY A 44 24.57 -0.48 -3.33
C GLY A 44 23.79 0.31 -4.37
N GLY A 45 22.46 0.26 -4.34
CA GLY A 45 21.59 1.11 -5.16
C GLY A 45 21.29 2.45 -4.50
N GLU A 46 20.54 3.30 -5.20
CA GLU A 46 20.02 4.55 -4.65
C GLU A 46 18.50 4.64 -4.92
N PRO A 47 17.67 4.89 -3.90
CA PRO A 47 16.24 5.17 -4.11
C PRO A 47 16.05 6.45 -4.92
N GLU A 48 15.03 6.47 -5.79
CA GLU A 48 14.60 7.69 -6.47
C GLU A 48 14.11 8.71 -5.45
N ARG A 49 14.57 9.97 -5.58
CA ARG A 49 14.32 11.06 -4.62
C ARG A 49 13.33 12.08 -5.14
N ASP A 50 13.13 12.13 -6.45
CA ASP A 50 12.13 13.00 -7.06
C ASP A 50 10.76 12.30 -7.14
N LEU A 51 9.72 12.99 -6.67
CA LEU A 51 8.37 12.42 -6.62
C LEU A 51 7.75 12.23 -8.00
N GLU A 52 8.07 13.10 -8.96
CA GLU A 52 7.58 12.95 -10.34
C GLU A 52 8.23 11.76 -11.02
N ASP A 53 9.54 11.57 -10.82
CA ASP A 53 10.27 10.44 -11.37
C ASP A 53 9.87 9.12 -10.70
N LEU A 54 9.64 9.12 -9.38
CA LEU A 54 9.10 7.95 -8.67
C LEU A 54 7.75 7.51 -9.26
N GLN A 55 6.86 8.47 -9.57
CA GLN A 55 5.57 8.18 -10.18
C GLN A 55 5.69 7.61 -11.60
N LYS A 56 6.74 7.96 -12.35
CA LYS A 56 6.99 7.43 -13.71
C LYS A 56 7.46 5.98 -13.70
N ILE A 57 8.14 5.55 -12.64
CA ILE A 57 8.65 4.18 -12.48
C ILE A 57 7.73 3.28 -11.64
N ALA A 58 6.66 3.85 -11.07
CA ALA A 58 5.68 3.09 -10.29
C ALA A 58 5.00 1.99 -11.13
N ASN A 59 4.86 0.80 -10.55
CA ASN A 59 4.15 -0.31 -11.19
C ASN A 59 2.63 -0.10 -11.18
N CYS A 60 2.13 0.58 -10.16
CA CYS A 60 0.71 0.84 -9.94
C CYS A 60 0.29 2.19 -10.49
N LYS A 61 -0.97 2.28 -10.90
CA LYS A 61 -1.56 3.55 -11.35
C LYS A 61 -1.68 4.51 -10.17
N LYS A 62 -1.71 5.80 -10.50
CA LYS A 62 -2.06 6.84 -9.54
C LYS A 62 -3.44 6.57 -8.94
N VAL A 63 -3.55 6.55 -7.61
CA VAL A 63 -4.83 6.46 -6.91
C VAL A 63 -5.66 7.71 -7.18
N VAL A 64 -6.95 7.51 -7.51
CA VAL A 64 -7.90 8.58 -7.77
C VAL A 64 -9.10 8.41 -6.84
N PHE A 65 -9.28 9.37 -5.95
CA PHE A 65 -10.41 9.38 -5.02
C PHE A 65 -11.66 10.04 -5.63
N PRO A 66 -12.86 9.68 -5.16
CA PRO A 66 -14.09 10.37 -5.55
C PRO A 66 -14.04 11.85 -5.14
N LYS A 67 -14.73 12.70 -5.91
CA LYS A 67 -14.82 14.15 -5.61
C LYS A 67 -15.68 14.46 -4.38
N ASN A 68 -16.55 13.54 -3.98
CA ASN A 68 -17.44 13.71 -2.85
C ASN A 68 -16.77 13.08 -1.63
N GLU A 69 -16.43 13.91 -0.64
CA GLU A 69 -15.75 13.51 0.59
C GLU A 69 -16.59 12.54 1.45
N ARG A 70 -17.90 12.50 1.22
CA ARG A 70 -18.83 11.58 1.90
C ARG A 70 -18.99 10.24 1.19
N ASP A 71 -18.38 10.06 0.02
CA ASP A 71 -18.39 8.80 -0.72
C ASP A 71 -17.36 7.82 -0.16
N LEU A 72 -17.63 7.32 1.04
CA LEU A 72 -16.74 6.40 1.74
C LEU A 72 -16.59 5.07 0.99
N GLU A 73 -17.61 4.61 0.25
CA GLU A 73 -17.50 3.41 -0.58
C GLU A 73 -16.56 3.66 -1.76
N GLY A 74 -16.66 4.79 -2.44
CA GLY A 74 -15.73 5.17 -3.49
C GLY A 74 -14.27 5.27 -3.01
N VAL A 75 -14.05 5.82 -1.81
CA VAL A 75 -12.71 5.87 -1.20
C VAL A 75 -12.18 4.48 -0.88
N LEU A 76 -13.00 3.64 -0.23
CA LEU A 76 -12.62 2.27 0.13
C LEU A 76 -12.31 1.40 -1.09
N ASN A 77 -13.09 1.51 -2.17
CA ASN A 77 -12.78 0.81 -3.42
C ASN A 77 -11.45 1.30 -4.02
N ALA A 78 -11.16 2.60 -3.98
CA ALA A 78 -9.92 3.15 -4.54
C ALA A 78 -8.66 2.67 -3.78
N VAL A 79 -8.72 2.53 -2.45
CA VAL A 79 -7.61 1.98 -1.68
C VAL A 79 -7.51 0.45 -1.81
N ALA A 80 -8.63 -0.28 -1.83
CA ALA A 80 -8.61 -1.72 -2.08
C ALA A 80 -8.01 -2.07 -3.46
N GLU A 81 -8.32 -1.30 -4.50
CA GLU A 81 -7.70 -1.45 -5.81
C GLU A 81 -6.18 -1.15 -5.79
N ALA A 82 -5.73 -0.24 -4.93
CA ALA A 82 -4.32 0.05 -4.73
C ALA A 82 -3.60 -1.13 -4.07
N GLU A 83 -4.18 -1.70 -3.02
CA GLU A 83 -3.66 -2.90 -2.34
C GLU A 83 -3.57 -4.09 -3.29
N GLY A 84 -4.63 -4.38 -4.05
CA GLY A 84 -4.63 -5.47 -5.03
C GLY A 84 -3.50 -5.32 -6.07
N CYS A 85 -3.20 -4.09 -6.49
CA CYS A 85 -2.06 -3.82 -7.35
C CYS A 85 -0.70 -4.07 -6.64
N ALA A 86 -0.55 -3.62 -5.40
CA ALA A 86 0.66 -3.84 -4.61
C ALA A 86 0.91 -5.35 -4.41
N ILE A 87 -0.11 -6.11 -4.02
CA ILE A 87 -0.08 -7.56 -3.86
C ILE A 87 0.39 -8.24 -5.15
N GLU A 88 -0.12 -7.84 -6.31
CA GLU A 88 0.35 -8.39 -7.59
C GLU A 88 1.84 -8.14 -7.83
N VAL A 89 2.32 -6.93 -7.51
CA VAL A 89 3.71 -6.52 -7.70
C VAL A 89 4.63 -7.29 -6.76
N TYR A 90 4.30 -7.34 -5.47
CA TYR A 90 5.10 -8.07 -4.49
C TYR A 90 5.07 -9.58 -4.74
N ASN A 91 3.96 -10.16 -5.19
CA ASN A 91 3.94 -11.56 -5.64
C ASN A 91 4.91 -11.82 -6.80
N LYS A 92 4.94 -10.93 -7.80
CA LYS A 92 5.88 -11.03 -8.93
C LYS A 92 7.33 -10.85 -8.46
N LEU A 93 7.57 -9.94 -7.51
CA LEU A 93 8.89 -9.68 -6.96
C LEU A 93 9.38 -10.85 -6.10
N LEU A 94 8.53 -11.40 -5.23
CA LEU A 94 8.83 -12.56 -4.39
C LEU A 94 9.27 -13.76 -5.23
N LYS A 95 8.57 -14.03 -6.35
CA LYS A 95 8.95 -15.08 -7.31
C LYS A 95 10.31 -14.84 -7.98
N LYS A 96 10.72 -13.58 -8.16
CA LYS A 96 12.04 -13.25 -8.72
C LYS A 96 13.13 -13.43 -7.69
N VAL A 97 12.92 -12.94 -6.47
CA VAL A 97 13.93 -13.02 -5.39
C VAL A 97 14.07 -14.42 -4.83
N SER A 98 13.03 -15.27 -4.90
CA SER A 98 13.10 -16.68 -4.50
C SER A 98 14.13 -17.48 -5.29
N ALA A 99 14.34 -17.18 -6.57
CA ALA A 99 15.39 -17.78 -7.39
C ALA A 99 16.82 -17.44 -6.91
N CYS A 100 16.95 -16.40 -6.07
CA CYS A 100 18.19 -15.93 -5.49
C CYS A 100 18.22 -16.12 -3.95
N TYR A 101 17.34 -16.95 -3.39
CA TYR A 101 17.18 -17.10 -1.93
C TYR A 101 18.50 -17.31 -1.21
N ASP A 102 19.33 -18.27 -1.64
CA ASP A 102 20.61 -18.59 -1.00
C ASP A 102 21.63 -17.44 -1.04
N LYS A 103 21.46 -16.47 -1.94
CA LYS A 103 22.35 -15.32 -2.11
C LYS A 103 21.85 -14.10 -1.35
N ASP A 104 20.53 -13.96 -1.19
CA ASP A 104 19.91 -12.81 -0.56
C ASP A 104 18.64 -13.18 0.21
N VAL A 105 18.85 -13.93 1.29
CA VAL A 105 17.80 -14.37 2.21
C VAL A 105 17.05 -13.18 2.81
N ARG A 106 17.75 -12.07 3.05
CA ARG A 106 17.13 -10.88 3.67
C ARG A 106 16.13 -10.21 2.76
N THR A 107 16.46 -9.97 1.49
CA THR A 107 15.48 -9.38 0.55
C THR A 107 14.27 -10.27 0.40
N PHE A 108 14.46 -11.60 0.35
CA PHE A 108 13.33 -12.52 0.29
C PHE A 108 12.34 -12.32 1.45
N HIS A 109 12.84 -12.35 2.69
CA HIS A 109 11.99 -12.19 3.88
C HIS A 109 11.37 -10.80 3.99
N LEU A 110 12.07 -9.75 3.57
CA LEU A 110 11.49 -8.40 3.51
C LEU A 110 10.30 -8.34 2.55
N ILE A 111 10.45 -8.89 1.34
CA ILE A 111 9.37 -8.88 0.35
C ILE A 111 8.21 -9.78 0.78
N GLU A 112 8.48 -10.91 1.45
CA GLU A 112 7.45 -11.76 2.04
C GLU A 112 6.67 -11.03 3.14
N HIS A 113 7.38 -10.33 4.03
CA HIS A 113 6.79 -9.54 5.11
C HIS A 113 5.81 -8.50 4.56
N ILE A 114 6.28 -7.63 3.66
CA ILE A 114 5.44 -6.58 3.06
C ILE A 114 4.24 -7.20 2.36
N LEU A 115 4.44 -8.24 1.54
CA LEU A 115 3.34 -8.93 0.87
C LEU A 115 2.27 -9.43 1.86
N SER A 116 2.69 -9.93 3.03
CA SER A 116 1.77 -10.40 4.05
C SER A 116 0.94 -9.26 4.65
N GLU A 117 1.51 -8.06 4.80
CA GLU A 117 0.78 -6.90 5.31
C GLU A 117 -0.17 -6.34 4.26
N GLU A 118 0.22 -6.26 2.98
CA GLU A 118 -0.68 -5.80 1.90
C GLU A 118 -1.94 -6.67 1.79
N ILE A 119 -1.81 -7.99 1.98
CA ILE A 119 -2.97 -8.90 2.00
C ILE A 119 -3.90 -8.58 3.17
N GLN A 120 -3.36 -8.23 4.34
CA GLN A 120 -4.15 -7.82 5.50
C GLN A 120 -4.81 -6.45 5.28
N HIS A 121 -4.13 -5.53 4.59
CA HIS A 121 -4.66 -4.23 4.23
C HIS A 121 -5.85 -4.34 3.27
N GLU A 122 -5.71 -5.14 2.20
CA GLU A 122 -6.79 -5.43 1.26
C GLU A 122 -8.00 -6.02 2.00
N GLU A 123 -7.79 -7.06 2.81
CA GLU A 123 -8.84 -7.70 3.60
C GLU A 123 -9.54 -6.72 4.56
N ALA A 124 -8.79 -5.81 5.19
CA ALA A 124 -9.35 -4.79 6.07
C ALA A 124 -10.32 -3.86 5.32
N PHE A 125 -9.97 -3.41 4.11
CA PHE A 125 -10.85 -2.57 3.30
C PHE A 125 -12.06 -3.33 2.75
N GLU A 126 -11.88 -4.57 2.31
CA GLU A 126 -12.98 -5.42 1.85
C GLU A 126 -14.01 -5.65 2.97
N ASN A 127 -13.55 -5.90 4.20
CA ASN A 127 -14.42 -6.05 5.36
C ASN A 127 -15.22 -4.77 5.67
N LEU A 128 -14.60 -3.59 5.54
CA LEU A 128 -15.29 -2.31 5.70
C LEU A 128 -16.33 -2.08 4.60
N LEU A 129 -16.03 -2.46 3.35
CA LEU A 129 -16.96 -2.42 2.21
C LEU A 129 -18.17 -3.32 2.44
N GLU A 130 -17.95 -4.58 2.86
CA GLU A 130 -19.04 -5.52 3.14
C GLU A 130 -19.96 -5.03 4.26
N LYS A 131 -19.39 -4.47 5.33
CA LYS A 131 -20.16 -3.93 6.46
C LYS A 131 -21.06 -2.76 6.03
N LYS A 132 -20.64 -1.96 5.04
CA LYS A 132 -21.43 -0.85 4.50
C LYS A 132 -22.53 -1.28 3.52
N ARG A 133 -22.41 -2.47 2.92
CA ARG A 133 -23.40 -3.02 1.98
C ARG A 133 -24.56 -3.76 2.66
N LYS A 134 -24.45 -4.04 3.97
CA LYS A 134 -25.46 -4.71 4.80
C LYS A 134 -26.32 -3.70 5.55
#